data_AF-A0A4Y2DMC3-F1
#
_entry.id   AF-A0A4Y2DMC3-F1
#
_cell.length_a   1.000
_cell.length_b   1.000
_cell.length_c   1.000
_cell.angle_alpha   90.00
_cell.angle_beta   90.00
_cell.angle_gamma   90.00
#
_symmetry.space_group_name_H-M   'P 1'
#
loop_
_entity.id
_entity.type
_entity.pdbx_description
1 polymer ?
#
loop_
_entity_poly.entity_id
_entity_poly.type
_entity_poly.pdbx_seq_one_letter_code
_entity_poly.pdbx_strand_id
1 'polypeptide(L)'
;MKLSLLLLAVTALVIIDKAKNSEGQLVPISPVKEEILFLYPSDFQRVKLHQDKATSCTSKGTTAFLEKMKTDTGIAYIPFQHIPVKSPDVSPVECYTFGLLKTALSKCKPTTIDGLWNVVQEEWKSIPLEILRKALVPWKL
;
A
#
# COMPACT_ATOMS: atom_id res chain seq x y z
N MET A 1 -5.13 5.46 19.38
CA MET A 1 -5.04 5.85 17.95
C MET A 1 -4.60 4.60 17.19
N LYS A 2 -5.55 3.88 16.58
CA LYS A 2 -5.39 2.47 16.20
C LYS A 2 -4.57 2.35 14.91
N LEU A 3 -3.34 1.83 15.00
CA LEU A 3 -2.77 0.63 14.35
C LEU A 3 -3.24 0.12 12.95
N SER A 4 -4.37 0.58 12.44
CA SER A 4 -4.92 0.31 11.11
C SER A 4 -4.22 1.11 10.00
N LEU A 5 -3.34 2.04 10.38
CA LEU A 5 -2.93 3.20 9.57
C LEU A 5 -2.01 2.85 8.38
N LEU A 6 -1.48 1.65 8.33
CA LEU A 6 -0.52 1.28 7.29
C LEU A 6 -0.77 -0.14 6.77
N LEU A 7 -1.52 -0.99 7.51
CA LEU A 7 -1.89 -2.34 7.06
C LEU A 7 -2.41 -2.25 5.62
N LEU A 8 -3.15 -1.19 5.28
CA LEU A 8 -3.70 -0.97 3.96
C LEU A 8 -2.77 -0.48 2.85
N ALA A 9 -1.71 0.29 3.11
CA ALA A 9 -0.83 0.71 2.03
C ALA A 9 -0.01 -0.48 1.48
N VAL A 10 0.36 -1.43 2.35
CA VAL A 10 1.08 -2.64 1.97
C VAL A 10 0.13 -3.76 1.59
N THR A 11 -1.00 -3.90 2.28
CA THR A 11 -2.02 -4.89 1.92
C THR A 11 -2.71 -4.52 0.61
N ALA A 12 -2.99 -3.25 0.27
CA ALA A 12 -3.58 -2.89 -1.03
C ALA A 12 -2.67 -3.22 -2.23
N LEU A 13 -1.34 -3.22 -2.05
CA LEU A 13 -0.41 -3.63 -3.10
C LEU A 13 -0.31 -5.16 -3.22
N VAL A 14 -0.39 -5.89 -2.10
CA VAL A 14 -0.30 -7.36 -2.05
C VAL A 14 -1.64 -8.05 -2.38
N ILE A 15 -2.78 -7.39 -2.16
CA ILE A 15 -4.11 -7.98 -2.30
C ILE A 15 -4.73 -7.79 -3.69
N ILE A 16 -4.30 -6.80 -4.48
CA ILE A 16 -4.70 -6.68 -5.89
C ILE A 16 -4.25 -7.90 -6.71
N ASP A 17 -3.26 -8.67 -6.24
CA ASP A 17 -2.71 -9.81 -6.98
C ASP A 17 -3.53 -11.12 -6.87
N LYS A 18 -4.51 -11.23 -5.94
CA LYS A 18 -5.09 -12.55 -5.59
C LYS A 18 -6.60 -12.74 -5.65
N ALA A 19 -7.44 -11.72 -5.79
CA ALA A 19 -8.89 -11.94 -6.00
C ALA A 19 -9.27 -11.74 -7.46
N LYS A 20 -9.41 -12.84 -8.19
CA LYS A 20 -10.19 -12.87 -9.44
C LYS A 20 -11.63 -13.23 -9.10
N ASN A 21 -12.60 -12.49 -9.63
CA ASN A 21 -14.00 -12.93 -9.60
C ASN A 21 -14.21 -14.18 -10.50
N SER A 22 -15.43 -14.71 -10.53
CA SER A 22 -15.81 -15.85 -11.38
C SER A 22 -15.56 -15.63 -12.88
N GLU A 23 -15.33 -14.39 -13.30
CA GLU A 23 -15.03 -13.99 -14.69
C GLU A 23 -13.54 -13.70 -14.91
N GLY A 24 -12.69 -13.94 -13.92
CA GLY A 24 -11.24 -13.72 -14.03
C GLY A 24 -10.79 -12.26 -13.84
N GLN A 25 -11.68 -11.33 -13.50
CA GLN A 25 -11.37 -9.93 -13.24
C GLN A 25 -10.85 -9.71 -11.82
N LEU A 26 -9.81 -8.89 -11.69
CA LEU A 26 -9.28 -8.46 -10.39
C LEU A 26 -10.32 -7.62 -9.65
N VAL A 27 -10.66 -8.03 -8.43
CA VAL A 27 -11.55 -7.29 -7.52
C VAL A 27 -10.75 -6.81 -6.30
N PRO A 28 -10.84 -5.53 -5.90
CA PRO A 28 -10.23 -5.08 -4.65
C PRO A 28 -10.85 -5.82 -3.45
N ILE A 29 -10.05 -6.47 -2.60
CA ILE A 29 -10.55 -7.26 -1.44
C ILE A 29 -10.90 -6.38 -0.22
N SER A 30 -10.55 -5.09 -0.24
CA SER A 30 -11.16 -4.09 0.66
C SER A 30 -11.50 -2.83 -0.12
N PRO A 31 -12.49 -2.04 0.33
CA PRO A 31 -12.86 -0.86 -0.39
C PRO A 31 -11.95 0.28 0.09
N VAL A 32 -10.80 0.39 -0.58
CA VAL A 32 -9.73 1.40 -0.41
C VAL A 32 -10.30 2.82 -0.20
N LYS A 33 -11.45 3.11 -0.82
CA LYS A 33 -12.20 4.36 -0.68
C LYS A 33 -12.63 4.62 0.77
N GLU A 34 -13.36 3.71 1.38
CA GLU A 34 -13.97 3.84 2.71
C GLU A 34 -12.89 4.06 3.76
N GLU A 35 -11.74 3.43 3.57
CA GLU A 35 -10.59 3.56 4.46
C GLU A 35 -9.89 4.90 4.30
N ILE A 36 -9.69 5.39 3.07
CA ILE A 36 -9.12 6.74 2.86
C ILE A 36 -10.05 7.79 3.45
N LEU A 37 -11.36 7.66 3.25
CA LEU A 37 -12.36 8.55 3.85
C LEU A 37 -12.37 8.46 5.38
N PHE A 38 -12.17 7.27 5.96
CA PHE A 38 -12.08 7.10 7.40
C PHE A 38 -10.79 7.70 7.99
N LEU A 39 -9.65 7.53 7.29
CA LEU A 39 -8.33 7.98 7.75
C LEU A 39 -8.12 9.48 7.56
N TYR A 40 -8.67 10.04 6.48
CA TYR A 40 -8.51 11.44 6.10
C TYR A 40 -9.88 12.10 5.83
N PRO A 41 -10.81 12.10 6.80
CA PRO A 41 -12.20 12.52 6.55
C PRO A 41 -12.31 13.97 6.04
N SER A 42 -11.38 14.84 6.44
CA SER A 42 -11.34 16.25 6.03
C SER A 42 -10.29 16.56 4.95
N ASP A 43 -9.36 15.64 4.69
CA ASP A 43 -8.20 15.87 3.82
C ASP A 43 -8.07 14.83 2.68
N PHE A 44 -9.06 13.95 2.48
CA PHE A 44 -8.97 12.86 1.51
C PHE A 44 -8.68 13.33 0.08
N GLN A 45 -9.11 14.53 -0.30
CA GLN A 45 -8.80 15.12 -1.61
C GLN A 45 -7.30 15.44 -1.81
N ARG A 46 -6.54 15.56 -0.71
CA ARG A 46 -5.09 15.79 -0.74
C ARG A 46 -4.32 14.48 -0.82
N VAL A 47 -4.99 13.34 -0.62
CA VAL A 47 -4.39 12.02 -0.73
C VAL A 47 -4.15 11.70 -2.21
N LYS A 48 -2.95 11.24 -2.52
CA LYS A 48 -2.59 10.71 -3.82
C LYS A 48 -2.14 9.27 -3.66
N LEU A 49 -2.74 8.36 -4.41
CA LEU A 49 -2.28 6.98 -4.46
C LEU A 49 -0.96 6.89 -5.22
N HIS A 50 -0.02 6.16 -4.65
CA HIS A 50 1.23 5.78 -5.29
C HIS A 50 1.27 4.25 -5.41
N GLN A 51 1.60 3.76 -6.59
CA GLN A 51 1.84 2.34 -6.86
C GLN A 51 3.11 2.22 -7.71
N ASP A 52 3.77 1.07 -7.67
CA ASP A 52 4.89 0.83 -8.57
C ASP A 52 4.42 0.60 -10.02
N LYS A 53 5.37 0.40 -10.93
CA LYS A 53 5.10 0.12 -12.34
C LYS A 53 5.12 -1.38 -12.66
N ALA A 54 4.76 -2.24 -11.69
CA ALA A 54 4.61 -3.67 -11.97
C ALA A 54 3.51 -3.90 -13.02
N THR A 55 3.64 -4.96 -13.83
CA THR A 55 2.71 -5.24 -14.93
C THR A 55 1.26 -5.37 -14.46
N SER A 56 1.03 -5.95 -13.28
CA SER A 56 -0.28 -6.04 -12.64
C SER A 56 -0.83 -4.67 -12.24
N CYS A 57 0.02 -3.78 -11.71
CA CYS A 57 -0.32 -2.39 -11.38
C CYS A 57 -0.69 -1.56 -12.62
N THR A 58 -0.04 -1.79 -13.75
CA THR A 58 -0.33 -1.08 -15.02
C THR A 58 -1.39 -1.76 -15.90
N SER A 59 -2.07 -2.79 -15.40
CA SER A 59 -3.07 -3.52 -16.19
C SER A 59 -4.27 -2.62 -16.53
N LYS A 60 -5.01 -2.99 -17.59
CA LYS A 60 -6.24 -2.27 -17.98
C LYS A 60 -7.24 -2.21 -16.83
N GLY A 61 -7.41 -3.32 -16.10
CA GLY A 61 -8.31 -3.40 -14.95
C GLY A 61 -7.91 -2.44 -13.84
N THR A 62 -6.63 -2.43 -13.47
CA THR A 62 -6.11 -1.53 -12.42
C THR A 62 -6.23 -0.06 -12.83
N THR A 63 -5.92 0.27 -14.09
CA THR A 63 -6.03 1.64 -14.60
C THR A 63 -7.49 2.11 -14.62
N ALA A 64 -8.42 1.27 -15.08
CA ALA A 64 -9.85 1.58 -15.05
C ALA A 64 -10.36 1.76 -13.61
N PHE A 65 -9.89 0.94 -12.67
CA PHE A 65 -10.19 1.10 -11.25
C PHE A 65 -9.70 2.44 -10.70
N LEU A 66 -8.45 2.84 -10.98
CA LEU A 66 -7.88 4.10 -10.52
C LEU A 66 -8.62 5.32 -11.09
N GLU A 67 -8.98 5.29 -12.38
CA GLU A 67 -9.76 6.36 -13.01
C GLU A 67 -11.18 6.45 -12.45
N LYS A 68 -11.83 5.31 -12.23
CA LYS A 68 -13.14 5.26 -11.58
C LYS A 68 -13.06 5.81 -10.16
N MET A 69 -12.04 5.43 -9.40
CA MET A 69 -11.83 5.88 -8.03
C MET A 69 -11.59 7.40 -7.97
N LYS A 70 -10.76 7.94 -8.87
CA LYS A 70 -10.58 9.38 -9.04
C LYS A 70 -11.87 10.11 -9.39
N THR A 71 -12.69 9.55 -10.29
CA THR A 71 -13.96 10.15 -10.72
C THR A 71 -14.99 10.12 -9.60
N ASP A 72 -15.16 8.99 -8.92
CA ASP A 72 -16.19 8.78 -7.91
C ASP A 72 -15.88 9.49 -6.58
N THR A 73 -14.60 9.72 -6.26
CA THR A 73 -14.17 10.18 -4.92
C THR A 73 -13.32 11.44 -4.94
N GLY A 74 -12.77 11.83 -6.10
CA GLY A 74 -11.79 12.91 -6.20
C GLY A 74 -10.40 12.55 -5.68
N ILE A 75 -10.17 11.34 -5.16
CA ILE A 75 -8.85 10.90 -4.71
C ILE A 75 -7.96 10.66 -5.94
N ALA A 76 -6.89 11.43 -6.05
CA ALA A 76 -5.98 11.33 -7.18
C ALA A 76 -5.00 10.15 -7.02
N TYR A 77 -4.31 9.81 -8.11
CA TYR A 77 -3.17 8.90 -8.10
C TYR A 77 -2.02 9.51 -8.90
N ILE A 78 -0.79 9.08 -8.61
CA ILE A 78 0.41 9.52 -9.34
C ILE A 78 0.43 8.79 -10.69
N PRO A 79 0.43 9.50 -11.83
CA PRO A 79 0.46 8.85 -13.13
C PRO A 79 1.75 8.04 -13.32
N PHE A 80 1.66 6.87 -13.96
CA PHE A 80 2.78 5.94 -14.17
C PHE A 80 3.98 6.51 -14.94
N GLN A 81 3.80 7.62 -15.65
CA GLN A 81 4.89 8.35 -16.31
C GLN A 81 5.81 9.10 -15.32
N HIS A 82 5.32 9.41 -14.13
CA HIS A 82 6.07 10.06 -13.06
C HIS A 82 6.70 9.07 -12.08
N ILE A 83 6.44 7.76 -12.24
CA ILE A 83 6.97 6.71 -11.38
C ILE A 83 8.22 6.13 -12.04
N PRO A 84 9.40 6.23 -11.41
CA PRO A 84 10.63 5.69 -11.97
C PRO A 84 10.59 4.15 -12.01
N VAL A 85 11.18 3.58 -13.06
CA VAL A 85 11.20 2.13 -13.28
C VAL A 85 12.40 1.52 -12.55
N LYS A 86 12.19 0.38 -11.87
CA LYS A 86 13.24 -0.35 -11.11
C LYS A 86 13.90 0.49 -10.00
N SER A 87 13.14 1.34 -9.33
CA SER A 87 13.63 2.20 -8.25
C SER A 87 12.98 1.88 -6.90
N PRO A 88 13.26 0.69 -6.31
CA PRO A 88 12.74 0.34 -5.00
C PRO A 88 13.30 1.24 -3.89
N ASP A 89 14.50 1.78 -4.09
CA ASP A 89 15.15 2.78 -3.23
C ASP A 89 14.37 4.10 -3.16
N VAL A 90 13.64 4.42 -4.22
CA VAL A 90 12.79 5.60 -4.25
C VAL A 90 11.50 5.32 -3.49
N SER A 91 10.91 4.12 -3.53
CA SER A 91 9.65 3.81 -2.81
C SER A 91 9.78 3.82 -1.28
N PRO A 92 8.99 4.63 -0.53
CA PRO A 92 9.03 4.66 0.93
C PRO A 92 8.69 3.30 1.55
N VAL A 93 7.78 2.56 0.91
CA VAL A 93 7.33 1.25 1.36
C VAL A 93 8.48 0.24 1.25
N GLU A 94 9.11 0.15 0.08
CA GLU A 94 10.17 -0.82 -0.19
C GLU A 94 11.46 -0.49 0.55
N CYS A 95 11.86 0.79 0.60
CA CYS A 95 13.11 1.21 1.23
C CYS A 95 13.06 1.09 2.76
N TYR A 96 11.95 1.50 3.40
CA TYR A 96 11.86 1.54 4.86
C TYR A 96 11.04 0.39 5.44
N THR A 97 9.74 0.35 5.14
CA THR A 97 8.82 -0.55 5.85
C THR A 97 9.12 -2.02 5.58
N PHE A 98 9.46 -2.36 4.34
CA PHE A 98 9.77 -3.73 3.97
C PHE A 98 11.15 -4.18 4.46
N GLY A 99 12.11 -3.27 4.58
CA GLY A 99 13.41 -3.54 5.21
C GLY A 99 13.29 -3.91 6.70
N LEU A 100 12.46 -3.17 7.44
CA LEU A 100 12.17 -3.47 8.85
C LEU A 100 11.48 -4.84 8.99
N LEU A 101 10.48 -5.10 8.15
CA LEU A 101 9.75 -6.36 8.19
C LEU A 101 10.64 -7.56 7.85
N LYS A 102 11.47 -7.48 6.80
CA LYS A 102 12.47 -8.50 6.46
C LYS A 102 13.41 -8.80 7.63
N THR A 103 13.88 -7.75 8.31
CA THR A 103 14.77 -7.88 9.46
C THR A 103 14.09 -8.66 10.58
N ALA A 104 12.85 -8.32 10.91
CA ALA A 104 12.12 -9.03 11.95
C ALA A 104 11.81 -10.49 11.59
N LEU A 105 11.39 -10.75 10.35
CA LEU A 105 11.13 -12.10 9.86
C LEU A 105 12.40 -12.97 9.91
N SER A 106 13.56 -12.39 9.59
CA SER A 106 14.84 -13.11 9.67
C SER A 106 15.22 -13.52 11.11
N LYS A 107 14.79 -12.73 12.10
CA LYS A 107 15.02 -12.97 13.53
C LYS A 107 14.04 -14.01 14.09
N CYS A 108 12.75 -13.83 13.81
CA CYS A 108 11.68 -14.69 14.36
C CYS A 108 11.57 -16.05 13.67
N LYS A 109 11.92 -16.14 12.37
CA LYS A 109 11.88 -17.38 11.56
C LYS A 109 10.56 -18.15 11.68
N PRO A 110 9.41 -17.51 11.39
CA PRO A 110 8.11 -18.19 11.49
C PRO A 110 8.05 -19.37 10.50
N THR A 111 7.51 -20.50 10.96
CA THR A 111 7.36 -21.73 10.16
C THR A 111 5.93 -21.98 9.67
N THR A 112 4.98 -21.15 10.12
CA THR A 112 3.56 -21.22 9.73
C THR A 112 3.09 -19.88 9.18
N ILE A 113 2.02 -19.90 8.37
CA ILE A 113 1.39 -18.69 7.83
C ILE A 113 0.87 -17.80 8.97
N ASP A 114 0.26 -18.40 10.00
CA ASP A 114 -0.23 -17.65 11.16
C ASP A 114 0.92 -17.02 11.95
N GLY A 115 2.03 -17.74 12.12
CA GLY A 115 3.25 -17.21 12.73
C GLY A 115 3.82 -16.04 11.93
N LEU A 116 3.85 -16.16 10.60
CA LEU A 116 4.26 -15.09 9.70
C LEU A 116 3.37 -13.87 9.87
N TRP A 117 2.05 -14.05 9.86
CA TRP A 117 1.09 -12.97 10.05
C TRP A 117 1.25 -12.27 11.40
N ASN A 118 1.45 -13.04 12.47
CA ASN A 118 1.67 -12.49 13.81
C ASN A 118 2.94 -11.63 13.86
N VAL A 119 4.06 -12.10 13.29
CA VAL A 119 5.30 -11.29 13.26
C VAL A 119 5.09 -10.01 12.46
N VAL A 120 4.43 -10.10 11.31
CA VAL A 120 4.11 -8.91 10.48
C VAL A 120 3.28 -7.93 11.30
N GLN A 121 2.23 -8.39 11.98
CA GLN A 121 1.39 -7.52 12.79
C GLN A 121 2.18 -6.91 13.94
N GLU A 122 2.87 -7.69 14.77
CA GLU A 122 3.58 -7.16 15.94
C GLU A 122 4.64 -6.13 15.55
N GLU A 123 5.41 -6.39 14.51
CA GLU A 123 6.40 -5.42 14.04
C GLU A 123 5.76 -4.18 13.47
N TRP A 124 4.64 -4.32 12.77
CA TRP A 124 3.91 -3.16 12.30
C TRP A 124 3.45 -2.23 13.40
N LYS A 125 2.96 -2.81 14.49
CA LYS A 125 2.53 -2.08 15.69
C LYS A 125 3.71 -1.40 16.37
N SER A 126 4.91 -1.95 16.22
CA SER A 126 6.14 -1.48 16.85
C SER A 126 6.76 -0.27 16.13
N ILE A 127 6.49 -0.08 14.83
CA ILE A 127 7.07 1.00 14.03
C ILE A 127 6.54 2.37 14.53
N PRO A 128 7.42 3.25 15.04
CA PRO A 128 7.00 4.60 15.43
C PRO A 128 6.56 5.41 14.22
N LEU A 129 5.49 6.20 14.37
CA LEU A 129 4.98 7.08 13.31
C LEU A 129 6.05 8.06 12.81
N GLU A 130 6.99 8.46 13.67
CA GLU A 130 8.11 9.33 13.34
C GLU A 130 9.01 8.72 12.27
N ILE A 131 9.23 7.40 12.29
CA ILE A 131 10.04 6.69 11.28
C ILE A 131 9.32 6.73 9.93
N LEU A 132 8.02 6.48 9.92
CA LEU A 132 7.20 6.55 8.70
C LEU A 132 7.19 7.98 8.12
N ARG A 133 7.06 8.99 8.98
CA ARG A 133 7.12 10.40 8.55
C ARG A 133 8.49 10.73 7.93
N LYS A 134 9.59 10.28 8.54
CA LYS A 134 10.94 10.48 7.98
C LYS A 134 11.10 9.81 6.62
N ALA A 135 10.59 8.60 6.45
CA ALA A 135 10.60 7.88 5.17
C ALA A 135 9.86 8.63 4.06
N LEU A 136 8.85 9.44 4.41
CA LEU A 136 8.08 10.25 3.48
C LEU A 136 8.66 11.65 3.23
N VAL A 137 9.67 12.10 4.01
CA VAL A 137 10.29 13.43 3.81
C VAL A 137 10.92 13.59 2.42
N PRO A 138 11.67 12.61 1.87
CA PRO A 138 12.20 12.71 0.50
C PRO A 138 11.12 12.82 -0.58
N TRP A 139 9.87 12.50 -0.25
CA TRP A 139 8.71 12.52 -1.13
C TRP A 139 7.82 13.75 -0.99
N LYS A 140 8.24 14.74 -0.19
CA LYS A 140 7.59 16.05 -0.18
C LYS A 140 7.85 16.74 -1.53
N LEU A 141 6.94 16.48 -2.48
CA LEU A 141 6.72 17.29 -3.67
C LEU A 141 6.09 18.63 -3.30
#